data_AF-A0A7Y5WLK4-F1
#
_entry.id   AF-A0A7Y5WLK4-F1
#
_cell.length_a   1.000
_cell.length_b   1.000
_cell.length_c   1.000
_cell.angle_alpha   90.00
_cell.angle_beta   90.00
_cell.angle_gamma   90.00
#
_symmetry.space_group_name_H-M   'P 1'
#
loop_
_entity.id
_entity.type
_entity.pdbx_description
1 polymer ?
#
loop_
_entity_poly.entity_id
_entity_poly.type
_entity_poly.pdbx_seq_one_letter_code
_entity_poly.pdbx_strand_id
1 'polypeptide(L)'
;MADRLPPENVLVARLAAGPVGTLKLPAEPVDWARVLETAVRERCASLIWLHNAAVIRAMAPADIAARWRGRTLAAGVAAREQLAELGEVVGTLDRVGVTPIVLKGLPLGVMLHGDVAARPVNDIDLFIPVSQREAAHEELCRAGFRHRYGLAPEEGAYERVRDGRRSVLEVHSSLLDADMLAHLRLPAPEGVAVDLEGVHVYAQRGPLLPLFLAMHLAKHTDVPLLWWIDLAVAWRAQTPAERAETRRLAAVHRVERFLAWAERGIALFETASAAELDDARDALASLMDLHGHHPARRLPRLSATLLDAARSVGAWAWPRSLRRRPLAFAWQSAIRAVAVLRRRLDRGSAVPDVQAAPATELRALAISEEQLLGLVRDVVGAGAPLWVRARGSSMHPTVKDGALVRLVPLPERPLRRGDVVFAIMRGGNPVIHRVREVAPEQVTLQGDNMLYADAPLAAGDVIALADTVQQDTRASAIPGRAPFNPSLIAARWRSMTRRRRLQHVDAR
;
A
#
# COMPACT_ATOMS: atom_id res chain seq x y z
N MET A 1 -10.21 29.71 -4.26
CA MET A 1 -10.10 29.19 -2.89
C MET A 1 -9.74 27.72 -3.03
N ALA A 2 -8.55 27.31 -2.58
CA ALA A 2 -8.24 25.88 -2.50
C ALA A 2 -9.25 25.24 -1.54
N ASP A 3 -9.84 24.09 -1.94
CA ASP A 3 -10.74 23.35 -1.05
C ASP A 3 -10.01 23.08 0.26
N ARG A 4 -10.47 23.75 1.33
CA ARG A 4 -9.88 23.59 2.66
C ARG A 4 -10.08 22.14 3.10
N LEU A 5 -9.06 21.56 3.74
CA LEU A 5 -9.16 20.20 4.26
C LEU A 5 -10.37 20.07 5.19
N PRO A 6 -11.18 18.99 5.05
CA PRO A 6 -12.32 18.77 5.92
C PRO A 6 -11.92 18.66 7.40
N PRO A 7 -12.77 19.13 8.33
CA PRO A 7 -12.49 19.12 9.77
C PRO A 7 -12.19 17.72 10.34
N GLU A 8 -12.74 16.66 9.74
CA GLU A 8 -12.51 15.28 10.16
C GLU A 8 -11.04 14.85 10.04
N ASN A 9 -10.27 15.41 9.11
CA ASN A 9 -8.85 15.10 8.95
C ASN A 9 -8.04 15.58 10.16
N VAL A 10 -8.33 16.78 10.66
CA VAL A 10 -7.69 17.33 11.87
C VAL A 10 -8.10 16.51 13.08
N LEU A 11 -9.38 16.13 13.19
CA LEU A 11 -9.83 15.32 14.30
C LEU A 11 -9.15 13.95 14.34
N VAL A 12 -8.98 13.29 13.19
CA VAL A 12 -8.22 12.04 13.08
C VAL A 12 -6.75 12.22 13.50
N ALA A 13 -6.10 13.32 13.09
CA ALA A 13 -4.72 13.60 13.50
C ALA A 13 -4.60 13.79 15.03
N ARG A 14 -5.51 14.53 15.65
CA ARG A 14 -5.56 14.75 17.10
C ARG A 14 -5.78 13.44 17.87
N LEU A 15 -6.80 12.67 17.48
CA LEU A 15 -7.12 11.39 18.14
C LEU A 15 -6.01 10.36 17.96
N ALA A 16 -5.29 10.38 16.83
CA ALA A 16 -4.22 9.41 16.57
C ALA A 16 -2.92 9.76 17.33
N ALA A 17 -2.68 11.04 17.60
CA ALA A 17 -1.48 11.50 18.29
C ALA A 17 -1.36 10.99 19.74
N GLY A 18 -2.47 10.65 20.39
CA GLY A 18 -2.47 10.09 21.74
C GLY A 18 -3.84 10.09 22.42
N PRO A 19 -3.91 9.61 23.68
CA PRO A 19 -5.12 9.71 24.50
C PRO A 19 -5.49 11.18 24.74
N VAL A 20 -6.73 11.53 24.44
CA VAL A 20 -7.27 12.87 24.68
C VAL A 20 -8.13 12.80 25.93
N GLY A 21 -7.70 13.47 27.01
CA GLY A 21 -8.44 13.45 28.28
C GLY A 21 -9.90 13.90 28.12
N THR A 22 -10.11 15.12 27.62
CA THR A 22 -11.42 15.62 27.15
C THR A 22 -11.24 16.35 25.84
N LEU A 23 -11.72 15.76 24.75
CA LEU A 23 -11.66 16.37 23.43
C LEU A 23 -12.61 17.58 23.37
N LYS A 24 -12.07 18.78 23.19
CA LYS A 24 -12.90 19.93 22.77
C LYS A 24 -13.30 19.70 21.32
N LEU A 25 -14.57 19.38 21.10
CA LEU A 25 -15.12 19.28 19.75
C LEU A 25 -15.08 20.65 19.05
N PRO A 26 -15.01 20.67 17.70
CA PRO A 26 -15.41 21.84 16.96
C PRO A 26 -16.83 22.28 17.36
N ALA A 27 -17.15 23.56 17.19
CA ALA A 27 -18.48 24.11 17.49
C ALA A 27 -19.60 23.48 16.63
N GLU A 28 -19.24 22.87 15.50
CA GLU A 28 -20.14 22.14 14.62
C GLU A 28 -20.28 20.67 15.02
N PRO A 29 -21.44 20.03 14.79
CA PRO A 29 -21.62 18.60 15.02
C PRO A 29 -20.57 17.77 14.27
N VAL A 30 -19.93 16.83 14.96
CA VAL A 30 -18.93 15.95 14.36
C VAL A 30 -19.60 14.77 13.65
N ASP A 31 -19.32 14.62 12.36
CA ASP A 31 -19.67 13.42 11.59
C ASP A 31 -18.70 12.27 11.91
N TRP A 32 -19.04 11.51 12.95
CA TRP A 32 -18.24 10.36 13.39
C TRP A 32 -18.11 9.24 12.35
N ALA A 33 -19.04 9.14 11.38
CA ALA A 33 -18.93 8.16 10.30
C ALA A 33 -17.80 8.56 9.34
N ARG A 34 -17.72 9.84 8.95
CA ARG A 34 -16.61 10.37 8.14
C ARG A 34 -15.28 10.35 8.86
N VAL A 35 -15.27 10.57 10.18
CA VAL A 35 -14.06 10.43 11.01
C VAL A 35 -13.55 8.99 10.99
N LEU A 36 -14.44 7.99 11.11
CA LEU A 36 -14.07 6.58 10.97
C LEU A 36 -13.53 6.26 9.58
N GLU A 37 -14.20 6.71 8.52
CA GLU A 37 -13.76 6.48 7.14
C GLU A 37 -12.38 7.09 6.88
N THR A 38 -12.15 8.29 7.37
CA THR A 38 -10.84 8.96 7.29
C THR A 38 -9.80 8.21 8.11
N ALA A 39 -10.10 7.81 9.34
CA ALA A 39 -9.17 7.03 10.16
C ALA A 39 -8.80 5.68 9.51
N VAL A 40 -9.74 5.02 8.83
CA VAL A 40 -9.46 3.79 8.08
C VAL A 40 -8.53 4.06 6.89
N ARG A 41 -8.81 5.11 6.10
CA ARG A 41 -7.96 5.52 4.97
C ARG A 41 -6.54 5.85 5.42
N GLU A 42 -6.43 6.59 6.52
CA GLU A 42 -5.15 6.99 7.13
C GLU A 42 -4.53 5.88 7.99
N ARG A 43 -5.13 4.68 8.01
CA ARG A 43 -4.69 3.49 8.78
C ARG A 43 -4.55 3.70 10.28
N CYS A 44 -5.21 4.72 10.84
CA CYS A 44 -5.15 5.09 12.25
C CYS A 44 -6.32 4.52 13.06
N ALA A 45 -7.25 3.78 12.46
CA ALA A 45 -8.49 3.37 13.13
C ALA A 45 -8.26 2.53 14.42
N SER A 46 -7.41 1.50 14.35
CA SER A 46 -7.10 0.70 15.53
C SER A 46 -6.37 1.52 16.60
N LEU A 47 -5.36 2.28 16.19
CA LEU A 47 -4.58 3.16 17.08
C LEU A 47 -5.46 4.16 17.84
N ILE A 48 -6.34 4.87 17.11
CA ILE A 48 -7.27 5.84 17.70
C ILE A 48 -8.22 5.15 18.68
N TRP A 49 -8.75 3.97 18.35
CA TRP A 49 -9.60 3.24 19.30
C TRP A 49 -8.84 2.86 20.56
N LEU A 50 -7.62 2.33 20.44
CA LEU A 50 -6.80 1.95 21.59
C LEU A 50 -6.52 3.15 22.52
N HIS A 51 -6.24 4.32 21.95
CA HIS A 51 -6.02 5.55 22.72
C HIS A 51 -7.32 6.17 23.29
N ASN A 52 -8.43 6.12 22.56
CA ASN A 52 -9.57 7.01 22.76
C ASN A 52 -10.93 6.29 22.80
N ALA A 53 -10.99 4.99 23.09
CA ALA A 53 -12.25 4.25 23.07
C ALA A 53 -13.32 4.83 24.01
N ALA A 54 -12.93 5.39 25.16
CA ALA A 54 -13.86 6.03 26.10
C ALA A 54 -14.52 7.27 25.49
N VAL A 55 -13.73 8.14 24.84
CA VAL A 55 -14.19 9.34 24.14
C VAL A 55 -15.13 8.95 23.00
N ILE A 56 -14.74 7.98 22.16
CA ILE A 56 -15.55 7.52 21.03
C ILE A 56 -16.88 6.94 21.51
N ARG A 57 -16.88 6.13 22.58
CA ARG A 57 -18.13 5.58 23.15
C ARG A 57 -19.06 6.64 23.72
N ALA A 58 -18.51 7.71 24.28
CA ALA A 58 -19.30 8.78 24.87
C ALA A 58 -19.91 9.72 23.82
N MET A 59 -19.27 9.87 22.66
CA MET A 59 -19.57 10.96 21.72
C MET A 59 -20.07 10.51 20.36
N ALA A 60 -19.71 9.31 19.89
CA ALA A 60 -20.15 8.79 18.61
C ALA A 60 -21.48 8.03 18.75
N PRO A 61 -22.31 7.97 17.69
CA PRO A 61 -23.44 7.05 17.64
C PRO A 61 -23.01 5.60 17.94
N ALA A 62 -23.86 4.86 18.65
CA ALA A 62 -23.52 3.53 19.17
C ALA A 62 -23.11 2.53 18.08
N ASP A 63 -23.75 2.59 16.92
CA ASP A 63 -23.42 1.78 15.75
C ASP A 63 -22.04 2.13 15.17
N ILE A 64 -21.67 3.41 15.16
CA ILE A 64 -20.34 3.87 14.74
C ILE A 64 -19.27 3.41 15.73
N ALA A 65 -19.50 3.59 17.04
CA ALA A 65 -18.59 3.10 18.07
C ALA A 65 -18.40 1.56 18.00
N ALA A 66 -19.47 0.81 17.70
CA ALA A 66 -19.38 -0.63 17.48
C ALA A 66 -18.55 -0.99 16.24
N ARG A 67 -18.66 -0.22 15.15
CA ARG A 67 -17.81 -0.39 13.94
C ARG A 67 -16.33 -0.14 14.23
N TRP A 68 -16.00 0.86 15.05
CA TRP A 68 -14.62 1.08 15.51
C TRP A 68 -14.11 -0.13 16.30
N ARG A 69 -14.86 -0.57 17.32
CA ARG A 69 -14.52 -1.75 18.13
C ARG A 69 -14.30 -2.99 17.27
N GLY A 70 -15.23 -3.29 16.37
CA GLY A 70 -15.17 -4.47 15.49
C GLY A 70 -13.93 -4.47 14.61
N ARG A 71 -13.53 -3.30 14.08
CA ARG A 71 -12.29 -3.14 13.29
C ARG A 71 -11.04 -3.39 14.12
N THR A 72 -10.96 -2.84 15.33
CA THR A 72 -9.79 -3.06 16.20
C THR A 72 -9.67 -4.52 16.62
N LEU A 73 -10.80 -5.19 16.92
CA LEU A 73 -10.82 -6.63 17.21
C LEU A 73 -10.35 -7.46 16.00
N ALA A 74 -10.84 -7.14 14.79
CA ALA A 74 -10.40 -7.80 13.56
C ALA A 74 -8.89 -7.57 13.30
N ALA A 75 -8.39 -6.36 13.53
CA ALA A 75 -6.96 -6.07 13.44
C ALA A 75 -6.14 -6.89 14.44
N GLY A 76 -6.62 -7.08 15.67
CA GLY A 76 -5.97 -7.92 16.68
C GLY A 76 -5.98 -9.41 16.32
N VAL A 77 -7.05 -9.92 15.68
CA VAL A 77 -7.07 -11.29 15.14
C VAL A 77 -6.02 -11.45 14.04
N ALA A 78 -6.02 -10.55 13.05
CA ALA A 78 -5.05 -10.58 11.95
C ALA A 78 -3.60 -10.44 12.45
N ALA A 79 -3.37 -9.59 13.46
CA ALA A 79 -2.06 -9.41 14.08
C ALA A 79 -1.56 -10.70 14.73
N ARG A 80 -2.41 -11.42 15.49
CA ARG A 80 -2.03 -12.71 16.11
C ARG A 80 -1.74 -13.79 15.08
N GLU A 81 -2.47 -13.80 13.97
CA GLU A 81 -2.20 -14.73 12.87
C GLU A 81 -0.86 -14.45 12.20
N GLN A 82 -0.57 -13.18 11.91
CA GLN A 82 0.72 -12.79 11.35
C GLN A 82 1.87 -12.98 12.36
N LEU A 83 1.60 -12.84 13.65
CA LEU A 83 2.56 -13.10 14.72
C LEU A 83 2.95 -14.58 14.77
N ALA A 84 2.00 -15.49 14.63
CA ALA A 84 2.27 -16.92 14.53
C ALA A 84 3.15 -17.24 13.31
N GLU A 85 2.82 -16.67 12.14
CA GLU A 85 3.63 -16.82 10.93
C GLU A 85 5.05 -16.26 11.12
N LEU A 86 5.18 -15.08 11.75
CA LEU A 86 6.46 -14.46 12.07
C LEU A 86 7.30 -15.37 12.98
N GLY A 87 6.70 -15.94 14.02
CA GLY A 87 7.36 -16.90 14.91
C GLY A 87 7.87 -18.13 14.17
N GLU A 88 7.05 -18.71 13.28
CA GLU A 88 7.48 -19.83 12.42
C GLU A 88 8.65 -19.45 11.51
N VAL A 89 8.59 -18.28 10.86
CA VAL A 89 9.65 -17.81 9.95
C VAL A 89 10.95 -17.58 10.70
N VAL A 90 10.90 -16.91 11.85
CA VAL A 90 12.10 -16.65 12.67
C VAL A 90 12.69 -17.96 13.17
N GLY A 91 11.89 -18.86 13.76
CA GLY A 91 12.37 -20.17 14.22
C GLY A 91 12.89 -21.05 13.08
N THR A 92 12.38 -20.87 11.87
CA THR A 92 12.87 -21.56 10.66
C THR A 92 14.26 -21.08 10.26
N LEU A 93 14.47 -19.76 10.22
CA LEU A 93 15.76 -19.17 9.88
C LEU A 93 16.82 -19.42 10.98
N ASP A 94 16.41 -19.41 12.24
CA ASP A 94 17.30 -19.67 13.38
C ASP A 94 17.93 -21.07 13.33
N ARG A 95 17.18 -22.08 12.86
CA ARG A 95 17.68 -23.47 12.67
C ARG A 95 18.89 -23.58 11.75
N VAL A 96 19.09 -22.60 10.86
CA VAL A 96 20.24 -22.55 9.93
C VAL A 96 21.22 -21.43 10.31
N GLY A 97 21.14 -20.91 11.54
CA GLY A 97 22.02 -19.86 12.05
C GLY A 97 21.79 -18.48 11.44
N VAL A 98 20.60 -18.23 10.88
CA VAL A 98 20.21 -16.93 10.32
C VAL A 98 19.29 -16.23 11.30
N THR A 99 19.77 -15.15 11.90
CA THR A 99 18.97 -14.31 12.81
C THR A 99 18.46 -13.07 12.05
N PRO A 100 17.20 -13.05 11.59
CA PRO A 100 16.65 -11.90 10.88
C PRO A 100 16.33 -10.74 11.84
N ILE A 101 16.44 -9.51 11.33
CA ILE A 101 15.95 -8.31 12.02
C ILE A 101 14.65 -7.86 11.37
N VAL A 102 13.56 -7.83 12.12
CA VAL A 102 12.27 -7.34 11.64
C VAL A 102 12.31 -5.81 11.53
N LEU A 103 12.09 -5.28 10.32
CA LEU A 103 12.29 -3.85 10.02
C LEU A 103 11.07 -2.98 10.35
N LYS A 104 9.88 -3.48 10.06
CA LYS A 104 8.60 -2.79 10.24
C LYS A 104 7.54 -3.79 10.72
N GLY A 105 6.29 -3.35 10.82
CA GLY A 105 5.18 -4.23 11.12
C GLY A 105 4.89 -4.39 12.61
N LEU A 106 4.58 -5.61 13.05
CA LEU A 106 4.11 -5.88 14.42
C LEU A 106 5.08 -5.40 15.51
N PRO A 107 6.40 -5.68 15.45
CA PRO A 107 7.31 -5.23 16.49
C PRO A 107 7.40 -3.71 16.57
N LEU A 108 7.35 -3.03 15.41
CA LEU A 108 7.31 -1.57 15.37
C LEU A 108 6.02 -1.04 16.01
N GLY A 109 4.89 -1.67 15.75
CA GLY A 109 3.60 -1.34 16.37
C GLY A 109 3.64 -1.42 17.90
N VAL A 110 4.18 -2.52 18.45
CA VAL A 110 4.31 -2.69 19.90
C VAL A 110 5.32 -1.72 20.50
N MET A 111 6.50 -1.55 19.88
CA MET A 111 7.52 -0.64 20.41
C MET A 111 7.06 0.82 20.44
N LEU A 112 6.25 1.26 19.48
CA LEU A 112 5.81 2.65 19.38
C LEU A 112 4.47 2.91 20.08
N HIS A 113 3.54 1.95 20.02
CA HIS A 113 2.14 2.14 20.42
C HIS A 113 1.67 1.14 21.48
N GLY A 114 2.51 0.20 21.90
CA GLY A 114 2.25 -0.74 22.99
C GLY A 114 1.34 -1.92 22.67
N ASP A 115 0.86 -2.06 21.42
CA ASP A 115 -0.12 -3.08 21.06
C ASP A 115 0.06 -3.58 19.60
N VAL A 116 -0.08 -4.89 19.39
CA VAL A 116 0.08 -5.54 18.07
C VAL A 116 -1.01 -5.14 17.07
N ALA A 117 -2.21 -4.77 17.55
CA ALA A 117 -3.33 -4.33 16.72
C ALA A 117 -3.25 -2.85 16.34
N ALA A 118 -2.39 -2.06 16.99
CA ALA A 118 -2.27 -0.62 16.76
C ALA A 118 -1.86 -0.29 15.32
N ARG A 119 -1.01 -1.14 14.73
CA ARG A 119 -0.44 -0.94 13.40
C ARG A 119 -0.87 -2.07 12.46
N PRO A 120 -1.89 -1.87 11.61
CA PRO A 120 -2.31 -2.87 10.63
C PRO A 120 -1.18 -3.20 9.65
N VAL A 121 -1.02 -4.49 9.37
CA VAL A 121 0.12 -5.07 8.66
C VAL A 121 -0.35 -6.11 7.66
N ASN A 122 0.33 -6.16 6.50
CA ASN A 122 -0.01 -7.05 5.39
C ASN A 122 1.19 -7.91 4.94
N ASP A 123 2.40 -7.49 5.31
CA ASP A 123 3.69 -8.03 4.93
C ASP A 123 4.59 -8.19 6.17
N ILE A 124 5.49 -9.17 6.12
CA ILE A 124 6.58 -9.33 7.07
C ILE A 124 7.86 -8.82 6.39
N ASP A 125 8.58 -7.90 7.04
CA ASP A 125 9.83 -7.36 6.52
C ASP A 125 11.02 -7.78 7.34
N LEU A 126 11.91 -8.53 6.73
CA LEU A 126 13.11 -9.00 7.38
C LEU A 126 14.34 -8.38 6.72
N PHE A 127 15.26 -7.88 7.53
CA PHE A 127 16.61 -7.65 7.14
C PHE A 127 17.45 -8.91 7.40
N ILE A 128 18.12 -9.38 6.35
CA ILE A 128 19.07 -10.49 6.39
C ILE A 128 20.34 -10.03 5.65
N PRO A 129 21.53 -10.11 6.27
CA PRO A 129 22.80 -9.77 5.63
C PRO A 129 23.00 -10.53 4.32
N VAL A 130 23.62 -9.90 3.32
CA VAL A 130 23.85 -10.51 2.00
C VAL A 130 24.52 -11.88 2.10
N SER A 131 25.48 -12.03 3.01
CA SER A 131 26.21 -13.28 3.27
C SER A 131 25.33 -14.44 3.74
N GLN A 132 24.15 -14.17 4.28
CA GLN A 132 23.22 -15.15 4.82
C GLN A 132 22.00 -15.38 3.90
N ARG A 133 21.90 -14.65 2.77
CA ARG A 133 20.70 -14.66 1.92
C ARG A 133 20.48 -15.98 1.19
N GLU A 134 21.54 -16.69 0.84
CA GLU A 134 21.45 -18.00 0.18
C GLU A 134 20.88 -19.04 1.13
N ALA A 135 21.47 -19.19 2.33
CA ALA A 135 20.96 -20.07 3.38
C ALA A 135 19.50 -19.75 3.75
N ALA A 136 19.17 -18.46 3.90
CA ALA A 136 17.80 -18.02 4.15
C ALA A 136 16.84 -18.40 3.01
N HIS A 137 17.26 -18.24 1.75
CA HIS A 137 16.45 -18.58 0.59
C HIS A 137 16.13 -20.08 0.54
N GLU A 138 17.15 -20.92 0.72
CA GLU A 138 16.98 -22.37 0.71
C GLU A 138 16.03 -22.84 1.82
N GLU A 139 16.22 -22.31 3.04
CA GLU A 139 15.42 -22.71 4.19
C GLU A 139 13.96 -22.19 4.09
N LEU A 140 13.74 -20.97 3.61
CA LEU A 140 12.39 -20.47 3.35
C LEU A 140 11.67 -21.32 2.28
N CYS A 141 12.36 -21.68 1.20
CA CYS A 141 11.81 -22.57 0.17
C CYS A 141 11.48 -23.95 0.73
N ARG A 142 12.36 -24.52 1.58
CA ARG A 142 12.14 -25.80 2.27
C ARG A 142 10.94 -25.74 3.22
N ALA A 143 10.72 -24.60 3.87
CA ALA A 143 9.56 -24.33 4.72
C ALA A 143 8.26 -24.03 3.94
N GLY A 144 8.26 -24.21 2.62
CA GLY A 144 7.08 -24.09 1.77
C GLY A 144 6.80 -22.68 1.26
N PHE A 145 7.72 -21.72 1.44
CA PHE A 145 7.60 -20.43 0.77
C PHE A 145 7.97 -20.55 -0.70
N ARG A 146 7.15 -19.94 -1.55
CA ARG A 146 7.44 -19.76 -2.97
C ARG A 146 8.12 -18.43 -3.19
N HIS A 147 9.33 -18.48 -3.72
CA HIS A 147 10.05 -17.28 -4.18
C HIS A 147 9.36 -16.68 -5.41
N ARG A 148 9.12 -15.37 -5.39
CA ARG A 148 8.42 -14.63 -6.46
C ARG A 148 9.38 -13.87 -7.35
N TYR A 149 10.29 -13.11 -6.75
CA TYR A 149 11.30 -12.34 -7.45
C TYR A 149 12.36 -11.81 -6.47
N GLY A 150 13.43 -11.25 -7.03
CA GLY A 150 14.47 -10.54 -6.29
C GLY A 150 15.57 -11.46 -5.79
N LEU A 151 16.80 -10.99 -5.84
CA LEU A 151 17.99 -11.68 -5.34
C LEU A 151 18.82 -10.70 -4.53
N ALA A 152 19.56 -11.19 -3.54
CA ALA A 152 20.47 -10.32 -2.80
C ALA A 152 21.43 -9.58 -3.75
N PRO A 153 21.74 -8.29 -3.48
CA PRO A 153 21.34 -7.48 -2.32
C PRO A 153 19.97 -6.78 -2.47
N GLU A 154 19.25 -7.03 -3.56
CA GLU A 154 17.90 -6.48 -3.78
C GLU A 154 16.88 -7.21 -2.88
N GLU A 155 15.75 -6.53 -2.65
CA GLU A 155 14.60 -7.10 -1.95
C GLU A 155 14.16 -8.40 -2.64
N GLY A 156 13.97 -9.46 -1.87
CA GLY A 156 13.37 -10.71 -2.33
C GLY A 156 11.97 -10.90 -1.77
N ALA A 157 11.01 -11.20 -2.62
CA ALA A 157 9.62 -11.44 -2.23
C ALA A 157 9.31 -12.94 -2.20
N TYR A 158 8.68 -13.38 -1.12
CA TYR A 158 8.28 -14.75 -0.86
C TYR A 158 6.80 -14.78 -0.48
N GLU A 159 6.11 -15.84 -0.87
CA GLU A 159 4.71 -16.04 -0.47
C GLU A 159 4.45 -17.48 -0.08
N ARG A 160 3.55 -17.67 0.89
CA ARG A 160 3.05 -18.99 1.29
C ARG A 160 1.55 -18.89 1.47
N VAL A 161 0.84 -19.93 1.05
CA VAL A 161 -0.61 -20.03 1.29
C VAL A 161 -0.87 -21.24 2.17
N ARG A 162 -1.49 -21.03 3.34
CA ARG A 162 -1.87 -22.09 4.28
C ARG A 162 -3.30 -21.81 4.76
N ASP A 163 -4.17 -22.82 4.73
CA ASP A 163 -5.58 -22.71 5.14
C ASP A 163 -6.33 -21.54 4.49
N GLY A 164 -6.08 -21.33 3.18
CA GLY A 164 -6.67 -20.23 2.40
C GLY A 164 -6.05 -18.85 2.66
N ARG A 165 -5.10 -18.72 3.59
CA ARG A 165 -4.47 -17.46 3.96
C ARG A 165 -3.13 -17.29 3.29
N ARG A 166 -2.86 -16.08 2.81
CA ARG A 166 -1.63 -15.73 2.12
C ARG A 166 -0.71 -14.94 3.05
N SER A 167 0.47 -15.48 3.32
CA SER A 167 1.57 -14.80 3.98
C SER A 167 2.52 -14.23 2.94
N VAL A 168 2.91 -12.97 3.11
CA VAL A 168 3.89 -12.29 2.26
C VAL A 168 5.09 -11.90 3.09
N LEU A 169 6.27 -12.29 2.62
CA LEU A 169 7.54 -12.00 3.25
C LEU A 169 8.42 -11.21 2.26
N GLU A 170 8.89 -10.05 2.69
CA GLU A 170 9.88 -9.22 2.01
C GLU A 170 11.21 -9.33 2.75
N VAL A 171 12.24 -9.85 2.07
CA VAL A 171 13.57 -10.02 2.63
C VAL A 171 14.54 -9.04 2.00
N HIS A 172 15.06 -8.15 2.84
CA HIS A 172 15.93 -7.04 2.52
C HIS A 172 17.37 -7.34 2.93
N SER A 173 18.35 -6.83 2.18
CA SER A 173 19.77 -6.79 2.62
C SER A 173 20.34 -5.37 2.62
N SER A 174 19.46 -4.38 2.42
CA SER A 174 19.75 -2.96 2.42
C SER A 174 18.53 -2.27 3.01
N LEU A 175 18.72 -1.33 3.94
CA LEU A 175 17.63 -0.48 4.41
C LEU A 175 17.10 0.45 3.29
N LEU A 176 17.88 0.60 2.21
CA LEU A 176 17.57 1.37 1.02
C LEU A 176 17.56 0.44 -0.20
N ASP A 177 16.45 -0.24 -0.39
CA ASP A 177 16.14 -1.23 -1.44
C ASP A 177 15.60 -0.62 -2.74
N ALA A 178 15.07 0.60 -2.69
CA ALA A 178 14.46 1.27 -3.84
C ALA A 178 15.51 1.69 -4.88
N ASP A 179 15.23 1.41 -6.15
CA ASP A 179 16.13 1.74 -7.28
C ASP A 179 16.65 3.18 -7.26
N MET A 180 15.77 4.15 -6.94
CA MET A 180 16.12 5.58 -6.86
C MET A 180 17.05 5.92 -5.70
N LEU A 181 17.08 5.09 -4.65
CA LEU A 181 17.92 5.27 -3.46
C LEU A 181 19.12 4.33 -3.43
N ALA A 182 19.22 3.38 -4.36
CA ALA A 182 20.21 2.30 -4.31
C ALA A 182 21.67 2.73 -4.62
N HIS A 183 21.92 4.03 -4.71
CA HIS A 183 23.26 4.65 -4.75
C HIS A 183 23.71 5.13 -3.36
N LEU A 184 22.78 5.23 -2.41
CA LEU A 184 23.02 5.51 -1.01
C LEU A 184 23.14 4.19 -0.25
N ARG A 185 23.84 4.22 0.87
CA ARG A 185 24.04 3.06 1.76
C ARG A 185 23.90 3.52 3.19
N LEU A 186 22.98 2.90 3.91
CA LEU A 186 22.94 2.91 5.36
C LEU A 186 23.64 1.65 5.88
N PRO A 187 24.21 1.69 7.09
CA PRO A 187 24.77 0.49 7.71
C PRO A 187 23.66 -0.52 8.00
N ALA A 188 24.05 -1.75 8.32
CA ALA A 188 23.10 -2.76 8.77
C ALA A 188 22.38 -2.25 10.03
N PRO A 189 21.06 -2.52 10.17
CA PRO A 189 20.35 -2.17 11.38
C PRO A 189 20.86 -3.02 12.56
N GLU A 190 20.77 -2.45 13.75
CA GLU A 190 20.88 -3.21 15.00
C GLU A 190 19.50 -3.71 15.41
N GLY A 191 19.45 -4.96 15.89
CA GLY A 191 18.24 -5.60 16.39
C GLY A 191 18.21 -5.60 17.90
N VAL A 192 17.07 -5.26 18.50
CA VAL A 192 16.79 -5.51 19.91
C VAL A 192 15.80 -6.66 20.03
N ALA A 193 15.95 -7.52 21.04
CA ALA A 193 14.96 -8.53 21.34
C ALA A 193 13.65 -7.85 21.78
N VAL A 194 12.54 -8.26 21.17
CA VAL A 194 11.18 -7.82 21.49
C VAL A 194 10.32 -9.05 21.71
N ASP A 195 9.62 -9.08 22.84
CA ASP A 195 8.57 -10.05 23.11
C ASP A 195 7.24 -9.55 22.56
N LEU A 196 6.58 -10.38 21.77
CA LEU A 196 5.29 -10.11 21.17
C LEU A 196 4.37 -11.27 21.54
N GLU A 197 3.62 -11.13 22.64
CA GLU A 197 2.70 -12.16 23.14
C GLU A 197 3.36 -13.57 23.22
N GLY A 198 4.62 -13.65 23.67
CA GLY A 198 5.38 -14.89 23.78
C GLY A 198 6.16 -15.32 22.52
N VAL A 199 6.08 -14.56 21.42
CA VAL A 199 6.96 -14.72 20.26
C VAL A 199 8.13 -13.75 20.36
N HIS A 200 9.34 -14.28 20.52
CA HIS A 200 10.56 -13.50 20.59
C HIS A 200 11.16 -13.24 19.22
N VAL A 201 11.38 -11.97 18.89
CA VAL A 201 12.00 -11.56 17.62
C VAL A 201 13.04 -10.47 17.84
N TYR A 202 13.98 -10.31 16.91
CA TYR A 202 14.82 -9.12 16.85
C TYR A 202 14.17 -8.06 15.98
N ALA A 203 13.99 -6.85 16.50
CA ALA A 203 13.39 -5.72 15.78
C ALA A 203 14.37 -4.55 15.66
N GLN A 204 14.29 -3.80 14.57
CA GLN A 204 15.14 -2.64 14.36
C GLN A 204 14.89 -1.57 15.44
N ARG A 205 15.98 -1.07 16.06
CA ARG A 205 15.95 0.04 17.03
C ARG A 205 17.13 0.99 16.84
N GLY A 206 17.12 2.08 17.60
CA GLY A 206 18.26 2.97 17.77
C GLY A 206 18.27 4.13 16.76
N PRO A 207 19.43 4.81 16.62
CA PRO A 207 19.60 5.99 15.77
C PRO A 207 19.22 5.80 14.29
N LEU A 208 19.31 4.57 13.77
CA LEU A 208 18.96 4.29 12.38
C LEU A 208 17.46 4.21 12.10
N LEU A 209 16.62 3.95 13.12
CA LEU A 209 15.20 3.71 12.91
C LEU A 209 14.48 4.95 12.32
N PRO A 210 14.60 6.18 12.88
CA PRO A 210 13.96 7.34 12.28
C PRO A 210 14.48 7.67 10.88
N LEU A 211 15.77 7.43 10.60
CA LEU A 211 16.32 7.61 9.25
C LEU A 211 15.71 6.63 8.25
N PHE A 212 15.59 5.36 8.63
CA PHE A 212 14.94 4.35 7.81
C PHE A 212 13.48 4.73 7.54
N LEU A 213 12.71 5.11 8.57
CA LEU A 213 11.31 5.54 8.42
C LEU A 213 11.19 6.79 7.54
N ALA A 214 12.06 7.79 7.72
CA ALA A 214 12.10 9.00 6.89
C ALA A 214 12.33 8.69 5.40
N MET A 215 13.28 7.80 5.10
CA MET A 215 13.57 7.42 3.72
C MET A 215 12.49 6.52 3.13
N HIS A 216 11.88 5.65 3.94
CA HIS A 216 10.72 4.86 3.57
C HIS A 216 9.54 5.77 3.17
N LEU A 217 9.19 6.74 4.02
CA LEU A 217 8.21 7.78 3.70
C LEU A 217 8.58 8.50 2.38
N ALA A 218 9.82 8.95 2.23
CA ALA A 218 10.24 9.72 1.05
C ALA A 218 10.13 8.94 -0.28
N LYS A 219 10.25 7.61 -0.28
CA LYS A 219 10.18 6.79 -1.50
C LYS A 219 8.75 6.48 -1.98
N HIS A 220 7.76 6.56 -1.10
CA HIS A 220 6.37 6.23 -1.44
C HIS A 220 5.58 7.44 -1.96
N THR A 221 4.55 7.17 -2.78
CA THR A 221 3.68 8.21 -3.35
C THR A 221 2.44 8.42 -2.48
N ASP A 222 1.85 7.32 -2.02
CA ASP A 222 0.69 7.33 -1.13
C ASP A 222 1.17 6.92 0.26
N VAL A 223 1.06 7.85 1.22
CA VAL A 223 1.42 7.57 2.62
C VAL A 223 0.26 7.88 3.54
N PRO A 224 -0.13 6.94 4.41
CA PRO A 224 -1.13 7.19 5.43
C PRO A 224 -0.54 8.05 6.55
N LEU A 225 -1.40 8.79 7.26
CA LEU A 225 -1.00 9.55 8.45
C LEU A 225 -0.27 8.69 9.49
N LEU A 226 -0.64 7.41 9.63
CA LEU A 226 0.01 6.45 10.52
C LEU A 226 1.54 6.43 10.37
N TRP A 227 2.08 6.57 9.16
CA TRP A 227 3.53 6.52 8.97
C TRP A 227 4.24 7.78 9.46
N TRP A 228 3.59 8.94 9.36
CA TRP A 228 4.07 10.17 9.98
C TRP A 228 4.01 10.09 11.51
N ILE A 229 2.97 9.46 12.05
CA ILE A 229 2.84 9.18 13.48
C ILE A 229 3.96 8.25 13.95
N ASP A 230 4.19 7.12 13.26
CA ASP A 230 5.27 6.18 13.56
C ASP A 230 6.63 6.90 13.63
N LEU A 231 6.92 7.73 12.61
CA LEU A 231 8.14 8.52 12.56
C LEU A 231 8.23 9.54 13.71
N ALA A 232 7.15 10.27 14.00
CA ALA A 232 7.12 11.26 15.08
C ALA A 232 7.29 10.64 16.47
N VAL A 233 6.67 9.48 16.71
CA VAL A 233 6.83 8.73 17.97
C VAL A 233 8.25 8.18 18.08
N ALA A 234 8.78 7.56 17.02
CA ALA A 234 10.16 7.04 17.01
C ALA A 234 11.20 8.15 17.24
N TRP A 235 11.00 9.33 16.65
CA TRP A 235 11.88 10.49 16.82
C TRP A 235 11.84 11.08 18.23
N ARG A 236 10.63 11.16 18.82
CA ARG A 236 10.44 11.67 20.19
C ARG A 236 10.99 10.71 21.25
N ALA A 237 10.87 9.41 21.02
CA ALA A 237 11.39 8.38 21.92
C ALA A 237 12.92 8.40 22.07
N GLN A 238 13.64 9.00 21.11
CA GLN A 238 15.09 9.15 21.21
C GLN A 238 15.50 10.19 22.27
N THR A 239 16.58 9.88 22.99
CA THR A 239 17.31 10.83 23.82
C THR A 239 18.00 11.91 22.97
N PRO A 240 18.42 13.04 23.57
CA PRO A 240 19.22 14.04 22.86
C PRO A 240 20.50 13.48 22.23
N ALA A 241 21.16 12.52 22.90
CA ALA A 241 22.36 11.85 22.40
C ALA A 241 22.06 10.98 21.18
N GLU A 242 20.99 10.19 21.20
CA GLU A 242 20.57 9.37 20.06
C GLU A 242 20.13 10.22 18.86
N ARG A 243 19.48 11.37 19.10
CA ARG A 243 19.16 12.32 18.01
C ARG A 243 20.41 12.94 17.41
N ALA A 244 21.40 13.28 18.23
CA ALA A 244 22.70 13.76 17.75
C ALA A 244 23.40 12.70 16.90
N GLU A 245 23.38 11.44 17.35
CA GLU A 245 23.92 10.31 16.60
C GLU A 245 23.15 10.06 15.30
N THR A 246 21.83 10.18 15.31
CA THR A 246 20.99 10.08 14.11
C THR A 246 21.38 11.14 13.08
N ARG A 247 21.59 12.39 13.50
CA ARG A 247 22.07 13.46 12.60
C ARG A 247 23.49 13.22 12.11
N ARG A 248 24.37 12.69 12.96
CA ARG A 248 25.74 12.30 12.56
C ARG A 248 25.72 11.22 11.48
N LEU A 249 24.94 10.15 11.68
CA LEU A 249 24.73 9.09 10.69
C LEU A 249 24.12 9.65 9.40
N ALA A 250 23.16 10.57 9.51
CA ALA A 250 22.57 11.22 8.35
C ALA A 250 23.63 11.94 7.50
N ALA A 251 24.53 12.70 8.14
CA ALA A 251 25.62 13.40 7.46
C ALA A 251 26.65 12.43 6.85
N VAL A 252 27.08 11.41 7.61
CA VAL A 252 28.04 10.40 7.13
C VAL A 252 27.52 9.65 5.90
N HIS A 253 26.22 9.33 5.91
CA HIS A 253 25.58 8.58 4.83
C HIS A 253 24.91 9.48 3.78
N ARG A 254 25.10 10.80 3.87
CA ARG A 254 24.63 11.81 2.89
C ARG A 254 23.11 11.82 2.70
N VAL A 255 22.39 11.67 3.79
CA VAL A 255 20.92 11.67 3.89
C VAL A 255 20.40 12.74 4.85
N GLU A 256 21.21 13.74 5.19
CA GLU A 256 20.84 14.86 6.07
C GLU A 256 19.62 15.64 5.58
N ARG A 257 19.46 15.80 4.26
CA ARG A 257 18.28 16.46 3.68
C ARG A 257 17.01 15.62 3.79
N PHE A 258 17.13 14.29 3.83
CA PHE A 258 16.00 13.40 4.11
C PHE A 258 15.56 13.54 5.56
N LEU A 259 16.52 13.60 6.48
CA LEU A 259 16.25 13.80 7.90
C LEU A 259 15.61 15.18 8.14
N ALA A 260 16.14 16.26 7.57
CA ALA A 260 15.57 17.60 7.71
C ALA A 260 14.15 17.70 7.12
N TRP A 261 13.89 17.01 6.00
CA TRP A 261 12.54 16.89 5.42
C TRP A 261 11.58 16.16 6.37
N ALA A 262 12.05 15.09 7.00
CA ALA A 262 11.29 14.34 7.99
C ALA A 262 11.02 15.15 9.26
N GLU A 263 12.02 15.84 9.81
CA GLU A 263 11.88 16.74 10.96
C GLU A 263 10.84 17.84 10.69
N ARG A 264 10.83 18.42 9.49
CA ARG A 264 9.78 19.38 9.08
C ARG A 264 8.39 18.74 9.06
N GLY A 265 8.28 17.52 8.54
CA GLY A 265 7.01 16.78 8.53
C GLY A 265 6.52 16.41 9.93
N ILE A 266 7.44 16.04 10.83
CA ILE A 266 7.14 15.81 12.26
C ILE A 266 6.58 17.10 12.89
N ALA A 267 7.25 18.23 12.70
CA ALA A 267 6.80 19.51 13.24
C ALA A 267 5.40 19.90 12.73
N LEU A 268 5.14 19.72 11.42
CA LEU A 268 3.82 19.97 10.83
C LEU A 268 2.74 19.03 11.40
N PHE A 269 3.07 17.75 11.61
CA PHE A 269 2.15 16.81 12.25
C PHE A 269 1.86 17.21 13.71
N GLU A 270 2.88 17.61 14.46
CA GLU A 270 2.72 18.07 15.85
C GLU A 270 1.81 19.29 15.92
N THR A 271 2.02 20.30 15.06
CA THR A 271 1.12 21.45 14.94
C THR A 271 -0.30 21.00 14.58
N ALA A 272 -0.48 20.12 13.59
CA ALA A 272 -1.79 19.60 13.21
C ALA A 272 -2.53 18.87 14.35
N SER A 273 -1.78 18.25 15.26
CA SER A 273 -2.34 17.49 16.39
C SER A 273 -2.61 18.32 17.65
N ALA A 274 -2.07 19.53 17.77
CA ALA A 274 -2.11 20.30 19.02
C ALA A 274 -2.61 21.74 18.88
N ALA A 275 -2.46 22.35 17.71
CA ALA A 275 -2.84 23.74 17.48
C ALA A 275 -4.36 23.94 17.40
N GLU A 276 -4.80 25.19 17.42
CA GLU A 276 -6.20 25.57 17.14
C GLU A 276 -6.63 25.11 15.74
N LEU A 277 -7.94 25.01 15.52
CA LEU A 277 -8.50 24.28 14.37
C LEU A 277 -7.98 24.77 13.01
N ASP A 278 -7.86 26.09 12.81
CA ASP A 278 -7.41 26.65 11.53
C ASP A 278 -5.89 26.43 11.30
N ASP A 279 -5.06 26.69 12.31
CA ASP A 279 -3.62 26.40 12.25
C ASP A 279 -3.36 24.91 12.05
N ALA A 280 -4.17 24.05 12.69
CA ALA A 280 -4.07 22.61 12.55
C ALA A 280 -4.45 22.13 11.13
N ARG A 281 -5.46 22.74 10.51
CA ARG A 281 -5.83 22.49 9.11
C ARG A 281 -4.71 22.89 8.17
N ASP A 282 -4.13 24.07 8.36
CA ASP A 282 -3.06 24.60 7.51
C ASP A 282 -1.77 23.76 7.65
N ALA A 283 -1.44 23.33 8.87
CA ALA A 283 -0.33 22.44 9.13
C ALA A 283 -0.52 21.07 8.47
N LEU A 284 -1.73 20.50 8.53
CA LEU A 284 -2.03 19.22 7.90
C LEU A 284 -2.02 19.32 6.36
N ALA A 285 -2.54 20.42 5.81
CA ALA A 285 -2.46 20.69 4.36
C ALA A 285 -1.00 20.82 3.91
N SER A 286 -0.18 21.51 4.70
CA SER A 286 1.26 21.65 4.45
C SER A 286 2.00 20.32 4.55
N LEU A 287 1.60 19.43 5.47
CA LEU A 287 2.16 18.08 5.58
C LEU A 287 1.83 17.26 4.33
N MET A 288 0.58 17.35 3.85
CA MET A 288 0.14 16.68 2.62
C MET A 288 0.88 17.22 1.39
N ASP A 289 1.08 18.53 1.27
CA ASP A 289 1.83 19.13 0.15
C ASP A 289 3.34 18.78 0.18
N LEU A 290 3.93 18.79 1.39
CA LEU A 290 5.31 18.39 1.62
C LEU A 290 5.59 16.97 1.06
N HIS A 291 4.60 16.09 1.13
CA HIS A 291 4.67 14.73 0.59
C HIS A 291 4.14 14.60 -0.85
N GLY A 292 3.13 15.37 -1.24
CA GLY A 292 2.28 15.18 -2.43
C GLY A 292 3.01 15.21 -3.78
N HIS A 293 4.29 15.58 -3.78
CA HIS A 293 5.17 15.44 -4.93
C HIS A 293 5.56 13.97 -5.15
N HIS A 294 5.35 13.48 -6.38
CA HIS A 294 5.83 12.16 -6.80
C HIS A 294 7.32 11.96 -6.45
N PRO A 295 7.75 10.77 -5.98
CA PRO A 295 9.13 10.49 -5.55
C PRO A 295 10.21 10.91 -6.55
N ALA A 296 9.96 10.75 -7.85
CA ALA A 296 10.86 11.21 -8.92
C ALA A 296 11.19 12.71 -8.92
N ARG A 297 10.38 13.56 -8.26
CA ARG A 297 10.67 14.99 -8.04
C ARG A 297 11.23 15.24 -6.64
N ARG A 298 10.75 14.48 -5.66
CA ARG A 298 11.11 14.63 -4.24
C ARG A 298 12.52 14.11 -3.96
N LEU A 299 12.84 12.88 -4.35
CA LEU A 299 14.14 12.26 -4.07
C LEU A 299 15.35 13.05 -4.64
N PRO A 300 15.30 13.58 -5.88
CA PRO A 300 16.39 14.43 -6.37
C PRO A 300 16.54 15.74 -5.58
N ARG A 301 15.43 16.32 -5.09
CA ARG A 301 15.47 17.52 -4.22
C ARG A 301 16.00 17.21 -2.82
N LEU A 302 15.86 15.98 -2.35
CA LEU A 302 16.40 15.52 -1.07
C LEU A 302 17.83 14.95 -1.19
N SER A 303 18.40 14.92 -2.39
CA SER A 303 19.75 14.38 -2.60
C SER A 303 20.81 15.36 -2.09
N ALA A 304 21.84 14.86 -1.40
CA ALA A 304 22.92 15.68 -0.86
C ALA A 304 23.71 16.43 -1.95
N THR A 305 23.90 15.80 -3.12
CA THR A 305 24.65 16.38 -4.24
C THR A 305 23.91 16.30 -5.57
N LEU A 306 24.34 17.10 -6.54
CA LEU A 306 23.85 17.03 -7.93
C LEU A 306 24.08 15.65 -8.55
N LEU A 307 25.17 14.97 -8.20
CA LEU A 307 25.46 13.62 -8.70
C LEU A 307 24.45 12.60 -8.15
N ASP A 308 24.08 12.70 -6.88
CA ASP A 308 23.07 11.82 -6.27
C ASP A 308 21.67 12.12 -6.80
N ALA A 309 21.37 13.40 -7.05
CA ALA A 309 20.14 13.82 -7.72
C ALA A 309 20.08 13.22 -9.14
N ALA A 310 21.19 13.30 -9.90
CA ALA A 310 21.30 12.72 -11.23
C ALA A 310 21.19 11.19 -11.20
N ARG A 311 21.76 10.52 -10.20
CA ARG A 311 21.61 9.06 -9.98
C ARG A 311 20.18 8.68 -9.65
N SER A 312 19.48 9.46 -8.82
CA SER A 312 18.06 9.28 -8.50
C SER A 312 17.18 9.43 -9.74
N VAL A 313 17.35 10.52 -10.50
CA VAL A 313 16.64 10.76 -11.77
C VAL A 313 17.00 9.69 -12.79
N GLY A 314 18.27 9.33 -12.90
CA GLY A 314 18.76 8.30 -13.81
C GLY A 314 18.24 6.91 -13.45
N ALA A 315 18.09 6.57 -12.18
CA ALA A 315 17.48 5.33 -11.73
C ALA A 315 15.96 5.34 -11.92
N TRP A 316 15.29 6.48 -11.75
CA TRP A 316 13.89 6.62 -12.14
C TRP A 316 13.71 6.45 -13.65
N ALA A 317 14.54 7.14 -14.45
CA ALA A 317 14.54 7.09 -15.90
C ALA A 317 14.83 5.66 -16.39
N TRP A 318 15.89 5.04 -15.86
CA TRP A 318 16.45 3.74 -16.24
C TRP A 318 16.64 2.82 -15.01
N PRO A 319 15.54 2.25 -14.47
CA PRO A 319 15.54 1.37 -13.29
C PRO A 319 16.43 0.15 -13.49
N ARG A 320 17.14 -0.32 -12.45
CA ARG A 320 18.14 -1.42 -12.58
C ARG A 320 17.50 -2.72 -13.04
N SER A 321 16.31 -2.99 -12.51
CA SER A 321 15.42 -4.08 -12.93
C SER A 321 15.14 -4.10 -14.45
N LEU A 322 15.27 -2.95 -15.13
CA LEU A 322 15.00 -2.78 -16.56
C LEU A 322 16.26 -2.67 -17.43
N ARG A 323 17.44 -2.41 -16.85
CA ARG A 323 18.70 -2.25 -17.61
C ARG A 323 19.11 -3.52 -18.35
N ARG A 324 18.74 -4.69 -17.81
CA ARG A 324 18.95 -6.00 -18.46
C ARG A 324 18.02 -6.23 -19.66
N ARG A 325 17.17 -5.26 -20.04
CA ARG A 325 16.19 -5.36 -21.13
C ARG A 325 16.09 -4.01 -21.88
N PRO A 326 16.85 -3.77 -22.97
CA PRO A 326 16.89 -2.45 -23.62
C PRO A 326 15.59 -2.03 -24.33
N LEU A 327 14.91 -2.96 -24.98
CA LEU A 327 13.60 -2.72 -25.64
C LEU A 327 12.49 -2.32 -24.65
N ALA A 328 12.57 -2.88 -23.45
CA ALA A 328 11.65 -2.61 -22.35
C ALA A 328 11.69 -1.16 -21.84
N PHE A 329 12.85 -0.51 -21.97
CA PHE A 329 13.06 0.87 -21.55
C PHE A 329 12.90 1.88 -22.66
N ALA A 330 13.34 1.58 -23.89
CA ALA A 330 13.02 2.46 -25.02
C ALA A 330 11.51 2.73 -25.09
N TRP A 331 10.72 1.68 -24.86
CA TRP A 331 9.27 1.77 -24.75
C TRP A 331 8.82 2.53 -23.49
N GLN A 332 9.32 2.23 -22.28
CA GLN A 332 8.93 2.93 -21.04
C GLN A 332 9.31 4.43 -21.03
N SER A 333 10.39 4.80 -21.70
CA SER A 333 10.82 6.18 -21.94
C SER A 333 9.93 6.89 -22.96
N ALA A 334 9.50 6.21 -24.03
CA ALA A 334 8.52 6.74 -24.98
C ALA A 334 7.16 7.03 -24.32
N ILE A 335 6.74 6.17 -23.39
CA ILE A 335 5.50 6.34 -22.62
C ILE A 335 5.55 7.56 -21.71
N ARG A 336 6.69 7.78 -21.06
CA ARG A 336 6.91 8.96 -20.23
C ARG A 336 6.92 10.23 -21.07
N ALA A 337 7.54 10.20 -22.24
CA ALA A 337 7.49 11.31 -23.20
C ALA A 337 6.06 11.61 -23.65
N VAL A 338 5.27 10.60 -24.02
CA VAL A 338 3.86 10.74 -24.41
C VAL A 338 2.99 11.25 -23.26
N ALA A 339 3.20 10.78 -22.02
CA ALA A 339 2.46 11.26 -20.85
C ALA A 339 2.78 12.73 -20.51
N VAL A 340 4.01 13.18 -20.74
CA VAL A 340 4.41 14.59 -20.60
C VAL A 340 3.84 15.45 -21.72
N LEU A 341 3.84 14.94 -22.96
CA LEU A 341 3.28 15.62 -24.13
C LEU A 341 1.75 15.76 -24.01
N ARG A 342 1.07 14.72 -23.53
CA ARG A 342 -0.38 14.70 -23.33
C ARG A 342 -0.82 15.65 -22.22
N ARG A 343 -0.07 15.77 -21.11
CA ARG A 343 -0.32 16.80 -20.08
C ARG A 343 -0.14 18.23 -20.60
N ARG A 344 0.62 18.45 -21.68
CA ARG A 344 0.75 19.75 -22.34
C ARG A 344 -0.38 20.01 -23.34
N LEU A 345 -0.92 18.97 -23.96
CA LEU A 345 -2.03 19.03 -24.91
C LEU A 345 -3.41 19.09 -24.22
N ASP A 346 -3.59 18.39 -23.10
CA ASP A 346 -4.83 18.36 -22.31
C ASP A 346 -5.12 19.68 -21.56
N ARG A 347 -4.23 20.68 -21.64
CA ARG A 347 -4.52 22.05 -21.17
C ARG A 347 -5.50 22.82 -22.07
N GLY A 348 -5.96 22.23 -23.18
CA GLY A 348 -6.74 22.94 -24.20
C GLY A 348 -7.95 22.22 -24.77
N SER A 349 -8.55 21.22 -24.11
CA SER A 349 -9.71 20.53 -24.70
C SER A 349 -10.80 20.22 -23.67
N ALA A 350 -11.81 21.08 -23.64
CA ALA A 350 -13.14 20.75 -23.14
C ALA A 350 -13.74 19.64 -24.03
N VAL A 351 -14.27 18.58 -23.42
CA VAL A 351 -14.99 17.50 -24.12
C VAL A 351 -16.46 17.59 -23.71
N PRO A 352 -17.42 17.37 -24.63
CA PRO A 352 -18.81 17.78 -24.47
C PRO A 352 -19.59 16.95 -23.45
N ASP A 353 -20.58 17.60 -22.88
CA ASP A 353 -21.54 17.08 -21.90
C ASP A 353 -22.43 15.98 -22.51
N VAL A 354 -22.48 14.81 -21.87
CA VAL A 354 -23.45 13.76 -22.16
C VAL A 354 -24.28 13.59 -20.90
N GLN A 355 -25.59 13.80 -21.05
CA GLN A 355 -26.58 13.90 -19.98
C GLN A 355 -26.45 12.80 -18.92
N ALA A 356 -26.29 13.24 -17.67
CA ALA A 356 -26.24 12.41 -16.48
C ALA A 356 -27.61 11.76 -16.20
N ALA A 357 -27.62 10.44 -16.01
CA ALA A 357 -28.75 9.75 -15.40
C ALA A 357 -28.83 10.07 -13.90
N PRO A 358 -30.04 10.13 -13.30
CA PRO A 358 -30.21 10.63 -11.94
C PRO A 358 -29.58 9.71 -10.89
N ALA A 359 -28.82 10.31 -9.99
CA ALA A 359 -28.18 9.64 -8.87
C ALA A 359 -29.24 9.12 -7.88
N THR A 360 -29.41 7.80 -7.83
CA THR A 360 -30.17 7.15 -6.76
C THR A 360 -29.32 7.17 -5.49
N GLU A 361 -29.90 7.56 -4.35
CA GLU A 361 -29.22 7.55 -3.05
C GLU A 361 -28.77 6.14 -2.68
N LEU A 362 -27.48 5.83 -2.91
CA LEU A 362 -26.89 4.56 -2.55
C LEU A 362 -26.62 4.53 -1.03
N ARG A 363 -27.41 3.75 -0.28
CA ARG A 363 -27.11 3.45 1.13
C ARG A 363 -25.88 2.55 1.20
N ALA A 364 -24.78 3.06 1.75
CA ALA A 364 -23.52 2.33 1.88
C ALA A 364 -23.56 1.36 3.07
N LEU A 365 -23.40 0.07 2.80
CA LEU A 365 -23.22 -0.98 3.81
C LEU A 365 -21.73 -1.28 3.98
N ALA A 366 -21.20 -1.11 5.19
CA ALA A 366 -19.83 -1.45 5.52
C ALA A 366 -19.77 -2.90 6.05
N ILE A 367 -19.29 -3.82 5.21
CA ILE A 367 -19.22 -5.25 5.51
C ILE A 367 -17.78 -5.76 5.38
N SER A 368 -17.46 -6.86 6.05
CA SER A 368 -16.15 -7.54 5.91
C SER A 368 -15.95 -8.11 4.49
N GLU A 369 -14.72 -8.46 4.12
CA GLU A 369 -14.45 -9.04 2.79
C GLU A 369 -15.18 -10.37 2.59
N GLU A 370 -15.25 -11.23 3.61
CA GLU A 370 -16.02 -12.49 3.57
C GLU A 370 -17.53 -12.24 3.40
N GLN A 371 -18.08 -11.26 4.14
CA GLN A 371 -19.50 -10.88 4.01
C GLN A 371 -19.80 -10.21 2.66
N LEU A 372 -18.85 -9.47 2.08
CA LEU A 372 -18.97 -8.90 0.75
C LEU A 372 -19.14 -10.00 -0.30
N LEU A 373 -18.37 -11.09 -0.20
CA LEU A 373 -18.48 -12.21 -1.12
C LEU A 373 -19.84 -12.89 -1.06
N GLY A 374 -20.32 -13.19 0.15
CA GLY A 374 -21.65 -13.76 0.37
C GLY A 374 -22.74 -12.88 -0.23
N LEU A 375 -22.73 -11.58 0.12
CA LEU A 375 -23.72 -10.63 -0.37
C LEU A 375 -23.70 -10.47 -1.90
N VAL A 376 -22.52 -10.40 -2.51
CA VAL A 376 -22.40 -10.32 -3.98
C VAL A 376 -23.01 -11.55 -4.63
N ARG A 377 -22.72 -12.75 -4.12
CA ARG A 377 -23.30 -14.00 -4.66
C ARG A 377 -24.82 -14.04 -4.54
N ASP A 378 -25.35 -13.65 -3.38
CA ASP A 378 -26.80 -13.68 -3.13
C ASP A 378 -27.55 -12.67 -4.01
N VAL A 379 -27.08 -11.43 -4.08
CA VAL A 379 -27.74 -10.37 -4.84
C VAL A 379 -27.66 -10.62 -6.34
N VAL A 380 -26.49 -10.98 -6.84
CA VAL A 380 -26.27 -11.26 -8.25
C VAL A 380 -26.95 -12.57 -8.66
N GLY A 381 -26.94 -13.59 -7.79
CA GLY A 381 -27.65 -14.86 -7.98
C GLY A 381 -29.17 -14.68 -8.03
N ALA A 382 -29.71 -13.69 -7.31
CA ALA A 382 -31.11 -13.27 -7.40
C ALA A 382 -31.43 -12.41 -8.64
N GLY A 383 -30.46 -12.19 -9.54
CA GLY A 383 -30.65 -11.42 -10.77
C GLY A 383 -30.57 -9.90 -10.59
N ALA A 384 -30.19 -9.41 -9.41
CA ALA A 384 -30.14 -7.98 -9.11
C ALA A 384 -28.72 -7.39 -9.21
N PRO A 385 -28.58 -6.12 -9.62
CA PRO A 385 -27.29 -5.44 -9.63
C PRO A 385 -26.92 -4.92 -8.23
N LEU A 386 -25.63 -4.76 -7.95
CA LEU A 386 -25.15 -4.05 -6.75
C LEU A 386 -23.97 -3.13 -7.05
N TRP A 387 -23.78 -2.10 -6.23
CA TRP A 387 -22.62 -1.22 -6.30
C TRP A 387 -21.60 -1.59 -5.23
N VAL A 388 -20.34 -1.81 -5.64
CA VAL A 388 -19.21 -2.06 -4.74
C VAL A 388 -18.20 -0.93 -4.87
N ARG A 389 -17.55 -0.57 -3.76
CA ARG A 389 -16.43 0.39 -3.81
C ARG A 389 -15.14 -0.35 -4.13
N ALA A 390 -14.55 -0.06 -5.29
CA ALA A 390 -13.26 -0.61 -5.68
C ALA A 390 -12.14 -0.11 -4.75
N ARG A 391 -11.23 -1.02 -4.39
CA ARG A 391 -10.01 -0.69 -3.64
C ARG A 391 -8.77 -1.12 -4.43
N GLY A 392 -7.73 -0.31 -4.36
CA GLY A 392 -6.46 -0.54 -5.03
C GLY A 392 -6.40 0.05 -6.45
N SER A 393 -5.23 -0.09 -7.07
CA SER A 393 -4.89 0.55 -8.35
C SER A 393 -4.75 -0.43 -9.52
N SER A 394 -5.13 -1.69 -9.34
CA SER A 394 -4.93 -2.77 -10.33
C SER A 394 -5.69 -2.55 -11.64
N MET A 395 -6.80 -1.80 -11.60
CA MET A 395 -7.63 -1.46 -12.76
C MET A 395 -7.44 -0.04 -13.27
N HIS A 396 -6.44 0.70 -12.76
CA HIS A 396 -6.16 2.05 -13.25
C HIS A 396 -5.69 2.03 -14.72
N PRO A 397 -6.17 2.92 -15.61
CA PRO A 397 -7.03 4.08 -15.35
C PRO A 397 -8.54 3.82 -15.46
N THR A 398 -8.97 2.61 -15.82
CA THR A 398 -10.38 2.25 -16.04
C THR A 398 -11.22 2.39 -14.79
N VAL A 399 -10.72 1.86 -13.67
CA VAL A 399 -11.33 1.98 -12.35
C VAL A 399 -10.28 2.58 -11.43
N LYS A 400 -10.58 3.75 -10.86
CA LYS A 400 -9.74 4.42 -9.88
C LYS A 400 -10.00 3.83 -8.49
N ASP A 401 -9.01 3.94 -7.61
CA ASP A 401 -9.19 3.62 -6.21
C ASP A 401 -10.34 4.46 -5.62
N GLY A 402 -11.23 3.83 -4.85
CA GLY A 402 -12.40 4.45 -4.27
C GLY A 402 -13.61 4.64 -5.20
N ALA A 403 -13.50 4.33 -6.50
CA ALA A 403 -14.63 4.40 -7.42
C ALA A 403 -15.71 3.37 -7.08
N LEU A 404 -16.98 3.70 -7.34
CA LEU A 404 -18.07 2.74 -7.25
C LEU A 404 -18.15 1.95 -8.56
N VAL A 405 -18.27 0.64 -8.49
CA VAL A 405 -18.39 -0.26 -9.63
C VAL A 405 -19.71 -1.00 -9.51
N ARG A 406 -20.53 -0.96 -10.56
CA ARG A 406 -21.78 -1.70 -10.62
C ARG A 406 -21.50 -3.10 -11.10
N LEU A 407 -21.82 -4.07 -10.25
CA LEU A 407 -21.80 -5.50 -10.54
C LEU A 407 -23.20 -5.94 -10.96
N VAL A 408 -23.28 -6.71 -12.04
CA VAL A 408 -24.52 -7.25 -12.60
C VAL A 408 -24.38 -8.77 -12.82
N PRO A 409 -25.50 -9.51 -12.89
CA PRO A 409 -25.49 -10.93 -13.27
C PRO A 409 -24.65 -11.21 -14.50
N LEU A 410 -23.96 -12.35 -14.48
CA LEU A 410 -23.27 -12.81 -15.68
C LEU A 410 -24.30 -12.97 -16.80
N PRO A 411 -23.99 -12.46 -18.00
CA PRO A 411 -24.95 -12.51 -19.09
C PRO A 411 -25.09 -13.95 -19.59
N GLU A 412 -26.23 -14.29 -20.21
CA GLU A 412 -26.45 -15.61 -20.81
C GLU A 412 -25.47 -15.92 -21.94
N ARG A 413 -24.90 -14.88 -22.55
CA ARG A 413 -23.82 -15.05 -23.53
C ARG A 413 -22.53 -15.53 -22.83
N PRO A 414 -21.71 -16.34 -23.51
CA PRO A 414 -20.36 -16.64 -23.03
C PRO A 414 -19.56 -15.37 -22.73
N LEU A 415 -18.71 -15.44 -21.70
CA LEU A 415 -17.75 -14.39 -21.40
C LEU A 415 -16.82 -14.18 -22.59
N ARG A 416 -16.47 -12.92 -22.84
CA ARG A 416 -15.64 -12.53 -23.97
C ARG A 416 -14.44 -11.77 -23.48
N ARG A 417 -13.35 -11.86 -24.23
CA ARG A 417 -12.18 -11.00 -24.03
C ARG A 417 -12.60 -9.54 -24.03
N GLY A 418 -12.21 -8.82 -22.97
CA GLY A 418 -12.56 -7.42 -22.78
C GLY A 418 -13.63 -7.17 -21.72
N ASP A 419 -14.46 -8.17 -21.39
CA ASP A 419 -15.39 -8.08 -20.26
C ASP A 419 -14.62 -7.78 -18.98
N VAL A 420 -15.15 -6.92 -18.10
CA VAL A 420 -14.60 -6.73 -16.75
C VAL A 420 -15.49 -7.48 -15.79
N VAL A 421 -14.90 -8.30 -14.93
CA VAL A 421 -15.65 -9.21 -14.06
C VAL A 421 -15.17 -9.09 -12.63
N PHE A 422 -16.09 -9.34 -11.71
CA PHE A 422 -15.79 -9.61 -10.31
C PHE A 422 -15.61 -11.12 -10.15
N ALA A 423 -14.44 -11.54 -9.69
CA ALA A 423 -14.06 -12.94 -9.57
C ALA A 423 -13.27 -13.21 -8.30
N ILE A 424 -13.21 -14.49 -7.91
CA ILE A 424 -12.45 -14.95 -6.76
C ILE A 424 -11.16 -15.59 -7.24
N MET A 425 -10.03 -15.07 -6.76
CA MET A 425 -8.73 -15.67 -7.05
C MET A 425 -8.55 -16.98 -6.30
N ARG A 426 -7.69 -17.87 -6.83
CA ARG A 426 -7.21 -19.07 -6.10
C ARG A 426 -6.50 -18.63 -4.82
N GLY A 427 -7.24 -18.57 -3.70
CA GLY A 427 -6.84 -17.91 -2.45
C GLY A 427 -7.89 -16.97 -1.84
N GLY A 428 -9.13 -16.95 -2.35
CA GLY A 428 -10.28 -16.31 -1.70
C GLY A 428 -10.42 -14.80 -1.91
N ASN A 429 -9.36 -14.12 -2.41
CA ASN A 429 -9.39 -12.68 -2.59
C ASN A 429 -10.28 -12.25 -3.78
N PRO A 430 -11.26 -11.35 -3.56
CA PRO A 430 -12.03 -10.78 -4.66
C PRO A 430 -11.19 -9.84 -5.51
N VAL A 431 -11.37 -9.91 -6.83
CA VAL A 431 -10.77 -8.98 -7.79
C VAL A 431 -11.81 -8.50 -8.78
N ILE A 432 -11.68 -7.25 -9.21
CA ILE A 432 -12.38 -6.72 -10.40
C ILE A 432 -11.33 -6.60 -11.48
N HIS A 433 -11.28 -7.52 -12.44
CA HIS A 433 -10.25 -7.53 -13.49
C HIS A 433 -10.85 -7.83 -14.86
N ARG A 434 -10.08 -7.53 -15.92
CA ARG A 434 -10.53 -7.70 -17.29
C ARG A 434 -10.23 -9.10 -17.81
N VAL A 435 -11.23 -9.73 -18.41
CA VAL A 435 -11.10 -10.99 -19.14
C VAL A 435 -10.11 -10.82 -20.29
N ARG A 436 -9.01 -11.53 -20.20
CA ARG A 436 -7.95 -11.55 -21.21
C ARG A 436 -8.14 -12.69 -22.19
N GLU A 437 -8.49 -13.86 -21.68
CA GLU A 437 -8.61 -15.11 -22.42
C GLU A 437 -9.70 -15.97 -21.79
N VAL A 438 -10.45 -16.67 -22.64
CA VAL A 438 -11.54 -17.57 -22.24
C VAL A 438 -11.25 -18.91 -22.91
N ALA A 439 -11.09 -19.95 -22.11
CA ALA A 439 -10.97 -21.34 -22.50
C ALA A 439 -12.21 -22.11 -21.99
N PRO A 440 -12.47 -23.34 -22.47
CA PRO A 440 -13.71 -24.08 -22.16
C PRO A 440 -14.03 -24.21 -20.66
N GLU A 441 -13.02 -24.37 -19.81
CA GLU A 441 -13.20 -24.54 -18.35
C GLU A 441 -12.52 -23.45 -17.52
N GLN A 442 -11.74 -22.58 -18.16
CA GLN A 442 -10.89 -21.62 -17.47
C GLN A 442 -10.98 -20.24 -18.08
N VAL A 443 -10.97 -19.23 -17.22
CA VAL A 443 -10.87 -17.83 -17.60
C VAL A 443 -9.54 -17.31 -17.10
N THR A 444 -8.91 -16.42 -17.87
CA THR A 444 -7.72 -15.70 -17.42
C THR A 444 -8.06 -14.22 -17.35
N LEU A 445 -7.86 -13.62 -16.18
CA LEU A 445 -8.09 -12.20 -15.94
C LEU A 445 -6.78 -11.42 -15.95
N GLN A 446 -6.88 -10.11 -16.09
CA GLN A 446 -5.77 -9.20 -15.95
C GLN A 446 -6.29 -7.81 -15.54
N GLY A 447 -5.74 -7.24 -14.47
CA GLY A 447 -5.95 -5.84 -14.15
C GLY A 447 -5.41 -4.91 -15.24
N ASP A 448 -6.13 -3.82 -15.53
CA ASP A 448 -5.76 -2.83 -16.54
C ASP A 448 -4.49 -2.02 -16.19
N ASN A 449 -3.92 -2.23 -15.00
CA ASN A 449 -2.63 -1.71 -14.53
C ASN A 449 -1.63 -2.84 -14.19
N MET A 450 -1.95 -4.11 -14.45
CA MET A 450 -1.17 -5.27 -13.99
C MET A 450 -0.38 -5.96 -15.08
N LEU A 451 0.96 -6.04 -14.91
CA LEU A 451 1.92 -6.49 -15.93
C LEU A 451 1.67 -7.90 -16.47
N TYR A 452 1.19 -8.77 -15.59
CA TYR A 452 0.92 -10.16 -15.87
C TYR A 452 -0.55 -10.44 -15.73
N ALA A 453 -1.02 -11.43 -16.48
CA ALA A 453 -2.33 -11.98 -16.23
C ALA A 453 -2.33 -12.69 -14.88
N ASP A 454 -3.49 -12.72 -14.27
CA ASP A 454 -3.77 -13.53 -13.11
C ASP A 454 -3.59 -15.02 -13.43
N ALA A 455 -3.46 -15.85 -12.40
CA ALA A 455 -3.51 -17.29 -12.60
C ALA A 455 -4.87 -17.68 -13.22
N PRO A 456 -4.92 -18.68 -14.13
CA PRO A 456 -6.18 -19.16 -14.66
C PRO A 456 -7.13 -19.58 -13.53
N LEU A 457 -8.36 -19.09 -13.59
CA LEU A 457 -9.44 -19.39 -12.67
C LEU A 457 -10.47 -20.30 -13.35
N ALA A 458 -11.21 -21.09 -12.57
CA ALA A 458 -12.32 -21.83 -13.13
C ALA A 458 -13.42 -20.85 -13.57
N ALA A 459 -14.20 -21.20 -14.60
CA ALA A 459 -15.31 -20.34 -15.04
C ALA A 459 -16.31 -20.04 -13.90
N GLY A 460 -16.52 -21.00 -12.99
CA GLY A 460 -17.37 -20.84 -11.80
C GLY A 460 -16.82 -19.90 -10.72
N ASP A 461 -15.55 -19.51 -10.79
CA ASP A 461 -14.96 -18.52 -9.87
C ASP A 461 -15.23 -17.07 -10.32
N VAL A 462 -15.81 -16.88 -11.52
CA VAL A 462 -16.34 -15.60 -11.98
C VAL A 462 -17.76 -15.45 -11.44
N ILE A 463 -18.01 -14.38 -10.69
CA ILE A 463 -19.26 -14.21 -9.94
C ILE A 463 -20.20 -13.22 -10.62
N ALA A 464 -19.66 -12.10 -11.14
CA ALA A 464 -20.48 -11.03 -11.70
C ALA A 464 -19.74 -10.28 -12.83
N LEU A 465 -20.49 -9.63 -13.71
CA LEU A 465 -19.96 -8.69 -14.70
C LEU A 465 -19.93 -7.29 -14.09
N ALA A 466 -18.86 -6.52 -14.34
CA ALA A 466 -18.77 -5.11 -14.02
C ALA A 466 -19.08 -4.29 -15.29
N ASP A 467 -20.21 -3.59 -15.32
CA ASP A 467 -20.68 -2.89 -16.52
C ASP A 467 -20.50 -1.36 -16.43
N THR A 468 -20.52 -0.80 -15.23
CA THR A 468 -20.55 0.64 -14.98
C THR A 468 -19.55 1.01 -13.88
N VAL A 469 -18.83 2.11 -14.05
CA VAL A 469 -18.01 2.73 -13.02
C VAL A 469 -18.49 4.16 -12.76
N GLN A 470 -18.66 4.50 -11.49
CA GLN A 470 -18.97 5.84 -11.02
C GLN A 470 -17.78 6.43 -10.27
N GLN A 471 -17.30 7.57 -10.77
CA GLN A 471 -16.27 8.39 -10.15
C GLN A 471 -16.93 9.70 -9.72
N ASP A 472 -16.85 10.02 -8.44
CA ASP A 472 -17.57 11.15 -7.83
C ASP A 472 -19.08 11.09 -8.16
N THR A 473 -19.60 12.09 -8.87
CA THR A 473 -21.01 12.17 -9.31
C THR A 473 -21.25 11.65 -10.73
N ARG A 474 -20.21 11.17 -11.44
CA ARG A 474 -20.31 10.77 -12.85
C ARG A 474 -20.23 9.26 -13.02
N ALA A 475 -21.29 8.66 -13.54
CA ALA A 475 -21.33 7.26 -13.95
C ALA A 475 -20.97 7.11 -15.45
N SER A 476 -20.18 6.10 -15.78
CA SER A 476 -19.77 5.79 -17.16
C SER A 476 -19.68 4.29 -17.38
N ALA A 477 -20.06 3.82 -18.56
CA ALA A 477 -19.93 2.41 -18.92
C ALA A 477 -18.44 2.01 -18.98
N ILE A 478 -18.13 0.80 -18.50
CA ILE A 478 -16.79 0.25 -18.57
C ILE A 478 -16.52 -0.16 -20.03
N PRO A 479 -15.52 0.42 -20.71
CA PRO A 479 -15.27 0.13 -22.12
C PRO A 479 -14.80 -1.32 -22.27
N GLY A 480 -15.27 -2.01 -23.31
CA GLY A 480 -14.87 -3.39 -23.62
C GLY A 480 -13.40 -3.54 -24.07
N ARG A 481 -12.72 -2.42 -24.37
CA ARG A 481 -11.27 -2.39 -24.57
C ARG A 481 -10.63 -1.62 -23.43
N ALA A 482 -9.57 -2.17 -22.87
CA ALA A 482 -8.75 -1.44 -21.90
C ALA A 482 -8.32 -0.10 -22.52
N PRO A 483 -8.52 1.04 -21.85
CA PRO A 483 -7.95 2.31 -22.27
C PRO A 483 -6.44 2.14 -22.40
N PHE A 484 -5.84 2.80 -23.39
CA PHE A 484 -4.43 2.62 -23.74
C PHE A 484 -3.52 2.93 -22.54
N ASN A 485 -3.16 1.89 -21.78
CA ASN A 485 -2.21 1.95 -20.67
C ASN A 485 -0.85 1.50 -21.20
N PRO A 486 0.04 2.45 -21.55
CA PRO A 486 1.19 2.12 -22.35
C PRO A 486 2.20 1.26 -21.56
N SER A 487 2.22 1.42 -20.23
CA SER A 487 3.14 0.76 -19.29
C SER A 487 3.04 -0.78 -19.32
N LEU A 488 1.88 -1.31 -19.71
CA LEU A 488 1.59 -2.74 -19.80
C LEU A 488 2.05 -3.42 -21.08
N ILE A 489 2.03 -2.69 -22.19
CA ILE A 489 2.48 -3.20 -23.49
C ILE A 489 3.99 -3.44 -23.46
N ALA A 490 4.73 -2.61 -22.72
CA ALA A 490 6.16 -2.72 -22.43
C ALA A 490 6.54 -4.10 -21.88
N ALA A 491 5.67 -4.66 -21.04
CA ALA A 491 5.90 -5.91 -20.33
C ALA A 491 5.34 -7.12 -21.07
N ARG A 492 4.25 -6.94 -21.83
CA ARG A 492 3.76 -7.96 -22.77
C ARG A 492 4.81 -8.33 -23.83
N TRP A 493 5.52 -7.35 -24.41
CA TRP A 493 6.60 -7.61 -25.38
C TRP A 493 7.83 -8.30 -24.77
N ARG A 494 8.16 -8.03 -23.49
CA ARG A 494 9.21 -8.76 -22.74
C ARG A 494 8.87 -10.24 -22.52
N SER A 495 7.59 -10.59 -22.47
CA SER A 495 7.14 -11.99 -22.26
C SER A 495 7.13 -12.81 -23.55
N MET A 496 6.86 -12.19 -24.70
CA MET A 496 6.83 -12.88 -26.00
C MET A 496 8.24 -13.24 -26.48
N THR A 497 9.25 -12.40 -26.26
CA THR A 497 10.66 -12.69 -26.61
C THR A 497 11.30 -13.74 -25.69
N ARG A 498 10.75 -13.95 -24.48
CA ARG A 498 11.16 -15.03 -23.56
C ARG A 498 10.56 -16.38 -23.94
N ARG A 499 9.31 -16.43 -24.44
CA ARG A 499 8.68 -17.68 -24.94
C ARG A 499 9.39 -18.26 -26.16
N ARG A 500 9.90 -17.42 -27.07
CA ARG A 500 10.72 -17.88 -28.22
C ARG A 500 12.08 -18.47 -27.83
N ARG A 501 12.62 -18.18 -26.63
CA ARG A 501 13.85 -18.81 -26.14
C ARG A 501 13.61 -20.12 -25.39
N LEU A 502 12.43 -20.31 -24.77
CA LEU A 502 12.11 -21.54 -24.06
C LEU A 502 11.67 -22.68 -25.01
N GLN A 503 11.09 -22.37 -26.18
CA GLN A 503 10.79 -23.39 -27.21
C GLN A 503 12.02 -23.87 -28.01
N HIS A 504 13.20 -23.27 -27.81
CA HIS A 504 14.45 -23.69 -28.44
C HIS A 504 15.41 -24.42 -27.49
N VAL A 505 15.01 -24.65 -26.24
CA VAL A 505 15.83 -25.38 -25.25
C VAL A 505 15.41 -26.86 -25.11
N ASP A 506 14.19 -27.24 -25.54
CA ASP A 506 13.74 -28.65 -25.60
C ASP A 506 14.01 -29.34 -26.95
N ALA A 507 14.87 -28.77 -27.80
CA ALA A 507 15.21 -29.34 -29.12
C ALA A 507 16.71 -29.32 -29.43
N ARG A 508 17.57 -29.44 -28.41
CA ARG A 508 19.01 -29.68 -28.60
C ARG A 508 19.56 -30.62 -27.55
#